data_AF-A0A2G6BD61-F1
#
_entry.id   AF-A0A2G6BD61-F1
#
_cell.length_a   1.000
_cell.length_b   1.000
_cell.length_c   1.000
_cell.angle_alpha   90.00
_cell.angle_beta   90.00
_cell.angle_gamma   90.00
#
_symmetry.space_group_name_H-M   'P 1'
#
loop_
_entity.id
_entity.type
_entity.pdbx_description
1 polymer ?
#
loop_
_entity_poly.entity_id
_entity_poly.type
_entity_poly.pdbx_seq_one_letter_code
_entity_poly.pdbx_strand_id
1 'polypeptide(L)'
;MKKFTIIFWTTILISLVLLGCQQTKSLTVSDYSSDDTAAVVRGEEITIGDLRFLYPDDKALANLDGMVKLKLIEQEAEKLSLDIYEEQKIHKEMLQSIMDSDEDSDMPDFIDS
;
A
#
# COMPACT_ATOMS: atom_id res chain seq x y z
N MET A 1 -0.66 24.41 52.00
CA MET A 1 -1.58 23.39 51.43
C MET A 1 -2.09 23.76 50.02
N LYS A 2 -2.67 24.96 49.79
CA LYS A 2 -3.20 25.36 48.47
C LYS A 2 -2.21 25.30 47.28
N LYS A 3 -0.94 25.67 47.51
CA LYS A 3 0.11 25.63 46.46
C LYS A 3 0.42 24.21 45.98
N PHE A 4 0.30 23.21 46.87
CA PHE A 4 0.55 21.81 46.52
C PHE A 4 -0.57 21.24 45.66
N THR A 5 -1.83 21.62 45.94
CA THR A 5 -3.00 21.24 45.14
C THR A 5 -2.94 21.83 43.72
N ILE A 6 -2.47 23.07 43.57
CA ILE A 6 -2.29 23.72 42.26
C ILE A 6 -1.23 22.98 41.44
N ILE A 7 -0.06 22.67 42.04
CA ILE A 7 1.01 21.95 41.34
C ILE A 7 0.51 20.56 40.90
N PHE A 8 -0.16 19.83 41.79
CA PHE A 8 -0.70 18.50 41.50
C PHE A 8 -1.73 18.51 40.36
N TRP A 9 -2.63 19.51 40.33
CA TRP A 9 -3.59 19.69 39.23
C TRP A 9 -2.91 20.04 37.91
N THR A 10 -1.89 20.91 37.91
CA THR A 10 -1.15 21.25 36.70
C THR A 10 -0.39 20.06 36.12
N THR A 11 0.18 19.19 36.98
CA THR A 11 0.89 17.98 36.53
C THR A 11 -0.06 16.96 35.90
N ILE A 12 -1.26 16.77 36.48
CA ILE A 12 -2.29 15.88 35.91
C ILE A 12 -2.77 16.39 34.55
N LEU A 13 -2.98 17.70 34.41
CA LEU A 13 -3.46 18.29 33.15
C LEU A 13 -2.43 18.16 32.03
N ILE A 14 -1.14 18.34 32.34
CA ILE A 14 -0.04 18.12 31.38
C ILE A 14 0.06 16.64 30.97
N SER A 15 -0.06 15.71 31.93
CA SER A 15 -0.04 14.27 31.63
C SER A 15 -1.20 13.83 30.74
N LEU A 16 -2.38 14.46 30.90
CA LEU A 16 -3.56 14.17 30.09
C LEU A 16 -3.38 14.62 28.63
N VAL A 17 -2.74 15.78 28.43
CA VAL A 17 -2.42 16.30 27.08
C VAL A 17 -1.42 15.40 26.36
N LEU A 18 -0.42 14.87 27.08
CA LEU A 18 0.59 13.97 26.48
C LEU A 18 0.02 12.59 26.08
N LEU A 19 -0.98 12.07 26.81
CA LEU A 19 -1.67 10.82 26.45
C LEU A 19 -2.60 11.00 25.22
N GLY A 20 -3.09 12.22 24.97
CA GLY A 20 -3.92 12.53 23.80
C GLY A 20 -3.14 12.64 22.48
N CYS A 21 -1.83 12.88 22.51
CA CYS A 21 -1.01 12.97 21.30
C CYS A 21 -0.68 11.61 20.67
N GLN A 22 -0.88 10.50 21.36
CA GLN A 22 -0.56 9.15 20.85
C GLN A 22 -1.71 8.55 20.01
N GLN A 23 -2.81 9.29 19.80
CA GLN A 23 -3.99 8.83 19.06
C GLN A 23 -4.07 9.32 17.62
N THR A 24 -3.01 9.88 17.05
CA THR A 24 -2.87 9.80 15.60
C THR A 24 -2.48 8.37 15.27
N LYS A 25 -3.46 7.45 15.26
CA LYS A 25 -3.31 6.23 14.46
C LYS A 25 -2.97 6.74 13.07
N SER A 26 -1.70 6.61 12.70
CA SER A 26 -1.31 6.71 11.30
C SER A 26 -2.20 5.70 10.60
N LEU A 27 -3.11 6.17 9.74
CA LEU A 27 -4.00 5.32 8.98
C LEU A 27 -3.11 4.54 8.03
N THR A 28 -2.63 3.39 8.48
CA THR A 28 -1.73 2.54 7.72
C THR A 28 -2.56 1.77 6.72
N VAL A 29 -1.96 1.46 5.57
CA VAL A 29 -2.70 0.74 4.51
C VAL A 29 -3.20 -0.63 4.97
N SER A 30 -2.62 -1.17 6.06
CA SER A 30 -3.05 -2.40 6.74
C SER A 30 -4.47 -2.35 7.31
N ASP A 31 -5.02 -1.15 7.54
CA ASP A 31 -6.40 -0.98 8.00
C ASP A 31 -7.42 -1.18 6.87
N TYR A 32 -6.96 -1.34 5.62
CA TYR A 32 -7.78 -1.53 4.43
C TYR A 32 -7.59 -2.92 3.82
N SER A 33 -8.70 -3.48 3.34
CA SER A 33 -8.70 -4.69 2.51
C SER A 33 -8.08 -4.41 1.15
N SER A 34 -7.52 -5.43 0.50
CA SER A 34 -6.99 -5.31 -0.86
C SER A 34 -8.06 -4.89 -1.87
N ASP A 35 -9.33 -5.27 -1.63
CA ASP A 35 -10.44 -4.97 -2.53
C ASP A 35 -11.03 -3.57 -2.32
N ASP A 36 -10.58 -2.84 -1.30
CA ASP A 36 -11.11 -1.52 -1.01
C ASP A 36 -10.69 -0.52 -2.11
N THR A 37 -11.63 0.29 -2.58
CA THR A 37 -11.36 1.32 -3.58
C THR A 37 -10.48 2.43 -2.96
N ALA A 38 -9.29 2.61 -3.51
CA ALA A 38 -8.35 3.66 -3.11
C ALA A 38 -8.58 4.98 -3.87
N ALA A 39 -8.91 4.90 -5.16
CA ALA A 39 -9.24 6.05 -6.00
C ALA A 39 -10.08 5.63 -7.21
N VAL A 40 -10.74 6.60 -7.85
CA VAL A 40 -11.45 6.39 -9.13
C VAL A 40 -10.91 7.37 -10.16
N VAL A 41 -10.41 6.85 -11.28
CA VAL A 41 -9.78 7.62 -12.36
C VAL A 41 -10.55 7.40 -13.66
N ARG A 42 -11.26 8.45 -14.11
CA ARG A 42 -12.13 8.42 -15.31
C ARG A 42 -13.16 7.27 -15.32
N GLY A 43 -13.61 6.84 -14.14
CA GLY A 43 -14.58 5.75 -13.99
C GLY A 43 -13.97 4.36 -13.79
N GLU A 44 -12.63 4.25 -13.81
CA GLU A 44 -11.90 3.04 -13.46
C GLU A 44 -11.46 3.10 -12.00
N GLU A 45 -11.72 2.04 -11.24
CA GLU A 45 -11.34 1.94 -9.83
C GLU A 45 -9.89 1.48 -9.70
N ILE A 46 -9.15 2.14 -8.82
CA ILE A 46 -7.84 1.72 -8.35
C ILE A 46 -8.05 1.17 -6.94
N THR A 47 -7.72 -0.09 -6.72
CA THR A 47 -7.88 -0.77 -5.43
C THR A 47 -6.64 -0.61 -4.56
N ILE A 48 -6.80 -0.81 -3.25
CA ILE A 48 -5.66 -0.87 -2.33
C ILE A 48 -4.71 -2.02 -2.69
N GLY A 49 -5.24 -3.12 -3.24
CA GLY A 49 -4.48 -4.25 -3.77
C GLY A 49 -3.53 -3.85 -4.90
N ASP A 50 -3.98 -2.99 -5.82
CA ASP A 50 -3.14 -2.48 -6.91
C ASP A 50 -1.95 -1.67 -6.38
N LEU A 51 -2.16 -0.90 -5.32
CA LEU A 51 -1.07 -0.15 -4.68
C LEU A 51 -0.12 -1.08 -3.92
N ARG A 52 -0.64 -2.10 -3.24
CA ARG A 52 0.14 -3.08 -2.46
C ARG A 52 0.95 -4.02 -3.37
N PHE A 53 0.50 -4.24 -4.60
CA PHE A 53 1.25 -4.97 -5.61
C PHE A 53 2.52 -4.21 -6.04
N LEU A 54 2.44 -2.88 -6.16
CA LEU A 54 3.54 -2.05 -6.66
C LEU A 54 4.43 -1.46 -5.57
N TYR A 55 3.90 -1.28 -4.37
CA TYR A 55 4.59 -0.59 -3.28
C TYR A 55 4.40 -1.33 -1.95
N PRO A 56 5.43 -1.31 -1.09
CA PRO A 56 5.29 -1.84 0.26
C PRO A 56 4.24 -1.04 1.05
N ASP A 57 3.63 -1.69 2.04
CA ASP A 57 2.47 -1.18 2.79
C ASP A 57 2.68 0.20 3.43
N ASP A 58 3.90 0.50 3.87
CA ASP A 58 4.28 1.77 4.47
C ASP A 58 4.28 2.94 3.46
N LYS A 59 4.35 2.63 2.16
CA LYS A 59 4.47 3.59 1.07
C LYS A 59 3.32 3.56 0.09
N ALA A 60 2.45 2.55 0.15
CA ALA A 60 1.30 2.39 -0.74
C ALA A 60 0.48 3.69 -0.82
N LEU A 61 -0.14 4.13 0.28
CA LEU A 61 -0.97 5.35 0.28
C LEU A 61 -0.20 6.62 -0.11
N ALA A 62 1.09 6.71 0.25
CA ALA A 62 1.93 7.85 -0.12
C ALA A 62 2.19 7.95 -1.63
N ASN A 63 2.11 6.83 -2.36
CA ASN A 63 2.34 6.77 -3.81
C ASN A 63 1.06 6.66 -4.63
N LEU A 64 -0.12 6.84 -4.02
CA LEU A 64 -1.41 6.84 -4.73
C LEU A 64 -1.45 7.84 -5.89
N ASP A 65 -0.87 9.04 -5.70
CA ASP A 65 -0.75 10.04 -6.78
C ASP A 65 0.07 9.53 -7.98
N GLY A 66 1.12 8.75 -7.72
CA GLY A 66 1.90 8.09 -8.76
C GLY A 66 1.07 7.07 -9.55
N MET A 67 0.27 6.26 -8.83
CA MET A 67 -0.62 5.28 -9.44
C MET A 67 -1.71 5.92 -10.30
N VAL A 68 -2.32 7.01 -9.81
CA VAL A 68 -3.31 7.79 -10.57
C VAL A 68 -2.70 8.35 -11.86
N LYS A 69 -1.48 8.89 -11.80
CA LYS A 69 -0.77 9.38 -12.99
C LYS A 69 -0.46 8.27 -13.98
N LEU A 70 -0.02 7.10 -13.50
CA LEU A 70 0.25 5.95 -14.36
C LEU A 70 -1.01 5.51 -15.10
N LYS A 71 -2.15 5.41 -14.40
CA LYS A 71 -3.45 5.09 -15.00
C LYS A 71 -3.90 6.12 -16.03
N LEU A 72 -3.70 7.42 -15.76
CA LEU A 72 -4.01 8.46 -16.75
C LEU A 72 -3.13 8.37 -18.00
N ILE A 73 -1.84 8.03 -17.85
CA ILE A 73 -0.94 7.83 -18.99
C ILE A 73 -1.36 6.62 -19.81
N GLU A 74 -1.70 5.50 -19.15
CA GLU A 74 -2.20 4.28 -19.80
C GLU A 74 -3.46 4.59 -20.63
N GLN A 75 -4.45 5.25 -20.03
CA GLN A 75 -5.70 5.63 -20.69
C GLN A 75 -5.49 6.63 -21.85
N GLU A 76 -4.56 7.58 -21.70
CA GLU A 76 -4.28 8.54 -22.78
C GLU A 76 -3.49 7.89 -23.92
N ALA A 77 -2.59 6.94 -23.63
CA ALA A 77 -1.86 6.19 -24.64
C ALA A 77 -2.77 5.27 -25.46
N GLU A 78 -3.71 4.57 -24.80
CA GLU A 78 -4.74 3.78 -25.47
C GLU A 78 -5.57 4.65 -26.42
N LYS A 79 -5.99 5.83 -25.95
CA LYS A 79 -6.73 6.81 -26.76
C LYS A 79 -5.93 7.31 -27.96
N LEU A 80 -4.61 7.45 -27.81
CA LEU A 80 -3.71 7.86 -28.90
C LEU A 80 -3.31 6.69 -29.81
N SER A 81 -3.80 5.48 -29.56
CA SER A 81 -3.40 4.24 -30.26
C SER A 81 -1.88 4.06 -30.28
N LEU A 82 -1.20 4.56 -29.24
CA LEU A 82 0.20 4.28 -28.99
C LEU A 82 0.24 2.91 -28.35
N ASP A 83 0.60 1.91 -29.14
CA ASP A 83 0.65 0.52 -28.68
C ASP A 83 1.87 0.35 -27.76
N ILE A 84 1.74 0.74 -26.49
CA ILE A 84 2.75 0.49 -25.45
C ILE A 84 2.78 -0.99 -25.04
N TYR A 85 1.93 -1.82 -25.67
CA TYR A 85 1.77 -3.24 -25.38
C TYR A 85 3.05 -4.06 -25.57
N GLU A 86 3.93 -3.71 -26.52
CA GLU A 86 5.15 -4.49 -26.73
C GLU A 86 6.09 -4.47 -25.51
N GLU A 87 6.15 -3.35 -24.76
CA GLU A 87 7.04 -3.25 -23.60
C GLU A 87 6.38 -3.72 -22.30
N GLN A 88 5.06 -3.53 -22.15
CA GLN A 88 4.33 -3.95 -20.94
C GLN A 88 4.05 -5.46 -20.89
N LYS A 89 3.84 -6.12 -22.03
CA LYS A 89 3.57 -7.56 -22.08
C LYS A 89 4.75 -8.38 -21.57
N ILE A 90 5.97 -7.94 -21.88
CA ILE A 90 7.21 -8.58 -21.42
C ILE A 90 7.36 -8.47 -19.89
N HIS A 91 6.95 -7.35 -19.30
CA HIS A 91 7.06 -7.17 -17.84
C HIS A 91 5.99 -7.94 -17.07
N LYS A 92 4.76 -8.01 -17.60
CA LYS A 92 3.65 -8.74 -16.98
C LYS A 92 3.86 -10.25 -17.05
N GLU A 93 4.33 -10.78 -18.18
CA GLU A 93 4.69 -12.20 -18.33
C GLU A 93 5.88 -12.60 -17.43
N MET A 94 6.84 -11.70 -17.22
CA MET A 94 7.98 -11.93 -16.31
C MET A 94 7.58 -11.91 -14.83
N LEU A 95 6.60 -11.10 -14.43
CA LEU A 95 6.05 -11.12 -13.07
C LEU A 95 5.20 -12.37 -12.82
N GLN A 96 4.46 -12.83 -13.82
CA GLN A 96 3.62 -14.01 -13.72
C GLN A 96 4.45 -15.31 -13.62
N SER A 97 5.58 -15.40 -14.32
CA SER A 97 6.49 -16.55 -14.21
C SER A 97 7.25 -16.64 -12.88
N ILE A 98 7.40 -15.53 -12.15
CA ILE A 98 8.00 -15.52 -10.81
C ILE A 98 6.97 -15.93 -9.74
N MET A 99 5.67 -15.65 -9.96
CA MET A 99 4.60 -16.03 -9.04
C MET A 99 4.21 -17.51 -9.16
N ASP A 100 4.34 -18.12 -10.35
CA ASP A 100 4.10 -19.55 -10.57
C ASP A 100 5.26 -20.45 -10.10
N SER A 101 6.44 -19.91 -9.77
CA SER A 101 7.60 -20.72 -9.37
C SER A 101 7.67 -21.13 -7.90
N ASP A 102 6.69 -20.73 -7.07
CA ASP A 102 6.63 -21.07 -5.64
C ASP A 102 5.55 -22.13 -5.29
N GLU A 103 4.79 -22.63 -6.26
CA GLU A 103 3.89 -23.79 -6.10
C GLU A 103 4.29 -24.92 -7.06
N ASP A 104 5.39 -25.62 -6.76
CA ASP A 104 5.53 -27.05 -7.06
C ASP A 104 6.72 -27.62 -6.26
N SER A 105 6.40 -27.95 -5.01
CA SER A 105 7.18 -28.85 -4.19
C SER A 105 7.18 -30.26 -4.80
N ASP A 106 8.17 -30.58 -5.63
CA ASP A 106 8.58 -31.98 -5.85
C ASP A 106 10.05 -32.11 -5.49
N MET A 107 10.29 -32.68 -4.30
CA MET A 107 11.59 -33.11 -3.80
C MET A 107 12.07 -34.26 -4.70
N PRO A 108 13.15 -34.13 -5.48
CA PRO A 108 13.73 -35.30 -6.12
C PRO A 108 14.37 -36.17 -5.04
N ASP A 109 13.86 -37.40 -4.92
CA ASP A 109 14.47 -38.47 -4.13
C ASP A 109 15.95 -38.59 -4.49
N PHE A 110 16.82 -38.38 -3.50
CA PHE A 110 18.22 -38.77 -3.58
C PHE A 110 18.27 -40.30 -3.61
N ILE A 111 18.37 -40.87 -4.82
CA ILE A 111 18.72 -42.28 -4.99
C ILE A 111 20.19 -42.46 -4.61
N ASP A 112 20.38 -43.14 -3.49
CA ASP A 112 21.63 -43.69 -2.97
C ASP A 112 22.21 -44.74 -3.95
N SER A 113 23.46 -44.57 -4.38
CA SER A 113 24.34 -45.61 -4.92
C SER A 113 25.80 -45.17 -4.93
#